data_AF-A0A1U7TA71-F1
#
_entry.id   AF-A0A1U7TA71-F1
#
_cell.length_a   1.000
_cell.length_b   1.000
_cell.length_c   1.000
_cell.angle_alpha   90.00
_cell.angle_beta   90.00
_cell.angle_gamma   90.00
#
_symmetry.space_group_name_H-M   'P 1'
#
loop_
_entity.id
_entity.type
_entity.pdbx_description
1 polymer ?
#
loop_
_entity_poly.entity_id
_entity_poly.type
_entity_poly.pdbx_seq_one_letter_code
_entity_poly.pdbx_strand_id
1 'polypeptide(L)'
;TQDDEVAETVYRDRKRQLPLELTVELTEETFNATVMASDSIVLFYAGWQAVSMAFLQSYIDVAIKLKGTPSMLLTRVNCADWSDVCTQQNVIAFPVVKMYKEGENPVSYAGMLGSEDLLKFIQLNRISYPVNIASTQEAEEYLNGELYQDLISYSSVSVLGLFSPTMTTAKEDFNEAGNYLKGYVITGIYSKEDVLIL
;
A
#
# COMPACT_ATOMS: atom_id res chain seq x y z
N THR A 1 19.55 -30.16 -23.53
CA THR A 1 20.13 -30.00 -22.17
C THR A 1 19.07 -29.41 -21.25
N GLN A 2 19.10 -29.65 -19.94
CA GLN A 2 18.15 -29.00 -19.01
C GLN A 2 18.24 -27.46 -19.11
N ASP A 3 19.40 -26.96 -19.54
CA ASP A 3 19.66 -25.55 -19.89
C ASP A 3 18.79 -25.01 -21.04
N ASP A 4 18.34 -25.85 -21.99
CA ASP A 4 17.52 -25.38 -23.12
C ASP A 4 16.08 -25.08 -22.69
N GLU A 5 15.55 -25.87 -21.74
CA GLU A 5 14.19 -25.71 -21.22
C GLU A 5 14.09 -24.51 -20.26
N VAL A 6 15.14 -24.29 -19.46
CA VAL A 6 15.29 -23.08 -18.64
C VAL A 6 15.48 -21.85 -19.53
N ALA A 7 16.34 -21.94 -20.56
CA ALA A 7 16.54 -20.84 -21.50
C ALA A 7 15.25 -20.50 -22.26
N GLU A 8 14.48 -21.50 -22.71
CA GLU A 8 13.16 -21.28 -23.34
C GLU A 8 12.15 -20.65 -22.40
N THR A 9 12.07 -21.11 -21.14
CA THR A 9 11.15 -20.53 -20.14
C THR A 9 11.49 -19.07 -19.88
N VAL A 10 12.77 -18.76 -19.68
CA VAL A 10 13.27 -17.39 -19.54
C VAL A 10 13.02 -16.55 -20.81
N TYR A 11 13.08 -17.15 -22.00
CA TYR A 11 12.78 -16.47 -23.27
C TYR A 11 11.28 -16.19 -23.45
N ARG A 12 10.42 -17.13 -23.04
CA ARG A 12 8.95 -17.01 -23.07
C ARG A 12 8.48 -15.94 -22.08
N ASP A 13 9.01 -15.95 -20.87
CA ASP A 13 8.71 -14.94 -19.86
C ASP A 13 9.18 -13.54 -20.29
N ARG A 14 10.35 -13.43 -20.94
CA ARG A 14 10.82 -12.17 -21.56
C ARG A 14 9.92 -11.67 -22.69
N LYS A 15 9.20 -12.55 -23.39
CA LYS A 15 8.32 -12.19 -24.52
C LYS A 15 6.90 -11.82 -24.10
N ARG A 16 6.53 -12.00 -22.83
CA ARG A 16 5.24 -11.53 -22.33
C ARG A 16 5.31 -10.01 -22.25
N GLN A 17 4.77 -9.33 -23.26
CA GLN A 17 4.60 -7.87 -23.19
C GLN A 17 3.75 -7.57 -21.97
N LEU A 18 4.34 -6.86 -21.01
CA LEU A 18 3.61 -6.39 -19.84
C LEU A 18 2.68 -5.26 -20.32
N PRO A 19 1.39 -5.28 -19.93
CA PRO A 19 0.46 -4.21 -20.24
C PRO A 19 0.76 -2.98 -19.38
N LEU A 20 1.90 -2.32 -19.65
CA LEU A 20 2.39 -1.18 -18.90
C LEU A 20 1.43 0.02 -18.96
N GLU A 21 0.53 0.07 -19.95
CA GLU A 21 -0.54 1.06 -20.08
C GLU A 21 -1.55 1.06 -18.93
N LEU A 22 -1.57 0.01 -18.10
CA LEU A 22 -2.36 -0.02 -16.86
C LEU A 22 -1.74 0.82 -15.73
N THR A 23 -0.55 1.36 -15.95
CA THR A 23 0.19 2.20 -15.00
C THR A 23 0.65 3.47 -15.71
N VAL A 24 0.81 4.56 -14.95
CA VAL A 24 1.34 5.82 -15.50
C VAL A 24 2.84 5.90 -15.24
N GLU A 25 3.63 6.08 -16.30
CA GLU A 25 5.05 6.40 -16.16
C GLU A 25 5.22 7.88 -15.82
N LEU A 26 5.93 8.15 -14.73
CA LEU A 26 6.24 9.52 -14.31
C LEU A 26 7.68 9.86 -14.68
N THR A 27 7.86 11.10 -15.08
CA THR A 27 9.14 11.71 -15.40
C THR A 27 9.47 12.75 -14.35
N GLU A 28 10.63 13.38 -14.46
CA GLU A 28 10.99 14.53 -13.61
C GLU A 28 9.94 15.65 -13.68
N GLU A 29 9.39 15.92 -14.86
CA GLU A 29 8.40 16.98 -15.07
C GLU A 29 7.02 16.64 -14.48
N THR A 30 6.60 15.37 -14.53
CA THR A 30 5.23 14.98 -14.16
C THR A 30 5.12 14.44 -12.74
N PHE A 31 6.23 14.01 -12.12
CA PHE A 31 6.21 13.34 -10.82
C PHE A 31 5.53 14.19 -9.74
N ASN A 32 6.05 15.39 -9.48
CA ASN A 32 5.57 16.22 -8.37
C ASN A 32 4.11 16.64 -8.56
N ALA A 33 3.74 17.06 -9.79
CA ALA A 33 2.37 17.44 -10.11
C ALA A 33 1.39 16.28 -9.90
N THR A 34 1.78 15.05 -10.25
CA THR A 34 0.92 13.87 -10.11
C THR A 34 0.69 13.51 -8.65
N VAL A 35 1.76 13.39 -7.86
CA VAL A 35 1.65 12.95 -6.45
C VAL A 35 1.01 13.99 -5.53
N MET A 36 1.01 15.27 -5.92
CA MET A 36 0.28 16.33 -5.22
C MET A 36 -1.21 16.38 -5.59
N ALA A 37 -1.57 15.98 -6.81
CA ALA A 37 -2.93 16.10 -7.32
C ALA A 37 -3.80 14.85 -7.09
N SER A 38 -3.20 13.70 -6.81
CA SER A 38 -3.93 12.43 -6.67
C SER A 38 -3.19 11.45 -5.78
N ASP A 39 -3.95 10.75 -4.94
CA ASP A 39 -3.45 9.61 -4.18
C ASP A 39 -2.83 8.58 -5.14
N SER A 40 -1.56 8.27 -4.93
CA SER A 40 -0.75 7.53 -5.88
C SER A 40 0.11 6.47 -5.21
N ILE A 41 0.23 5.31 -5.84
CA ILE A 41 1.24 4.30 -5.52
C ILE A 41 2.33 4.42 -6.56
N VAL A 42 3.54 4.83 -6.15
CA VAL A 42 4.67 4.98 -7.06
C VAL A 42 5.64 3.81 -6.87
N LEU A 43 5.90 3.07 -7.96
CA LEU A 43 6.99 2.10 -8.06
C LEU A 43 8.25 2.78 -8.60
N PHE A 44 9.29 2.86 -7.78
CA PHE A 44 10.63 3.25 -8.19
C PHE A 44 11.44 2.00 -8.53
N TYR A 45 11.86 1.87 -9.78
CA TYR A 45 12.49 0.66 -10.29
C TYR A 45 13.60 0.99 -11.29
N ALA A 46 14.42 0.00 -11.63
CA ALA A 46 15.42 0.13 -12.69
C ALA A 46 15.25 -0.99 -13.71
N GLY A 47 15.13 -0.62 -15.00
CA GLY A 47 14.83 -1.58 -16.08
C GLY A 47 15.89 -2.67 -16.29
N TRP A 48 17.12 -2.46 -15.83
CA TRP A 48 18.23 -3.40 -15.92
C TRP A 48 18.36 -4.34 -14.70
N GLN A 49 17.61 -4.09 -13.63
CA GLN A 49 17.73 -4.83 -12.37
C GLN A 49 16.67 -5.94 -12.30
N ALA A 50 17.10 -7.19 -12.15
CA ALA A 50 16.23 -8.35 -12.31
C ALA A 50 15.06 -8.39 -11.30
N VAL A 51 15.28 -8.00 -10.04
CA VAL A 51 14.23 -7.99 -9.00
C VAL A 51 13.16 -6.93 -9.31
N SER A 52 13.55 -5.79 -9.86
CA SER A 52 12.70 -4.69 -10.29
C SER A 52 11.82 -5.14 -11.43
N MET A 53 12.40 -5.81 -12.42
CA MET A 53 11.63 -6.34 -13.55
C MET A 53 10.69 -7.47 -13.14
N ALA A 54 11.08 -8.34 -12.20
CA ALA A 54 10.19 -9.35 -11.64
C ALA A 54 9.04 -8.71 -10.85
N PHE A 55 9.34 -7.74 -10.00
CA PHE A 55 8.32 -7.06 -9.20
C PHE A 55 7.41 -6.17 -10.05
N LEU A 56 7.90 -5.59 -11.15
CA LEU A 56 7.07 -4.88 -12.12
C LEU A 56 5.95 -5.77 -12.66
N GLN A 57 6.18 -7.07 -12.84
CA GLN A 57 5.11 -8.01 -13.23
C GLN A 57 4.03 -8.10 -12.14
N SER A 58 4.44 -8.28 -10.88
CA SER A 58 3.53 -8.29 -9.73
C SER A 58 2.77 -6.97 -9.59
N TYR A 59 3.43 -5.84 -9.86
CA TYR A 59 2.83 -4.52 -9.81
C TYR A 59 1.74 -4.35 -10.88
N ILE A 60 1.98 -4.86 -12.09
CA ILE A 60 0.98 -4.89 -13.17
C ILE A 60 -0.18 -5.83 -12.83
N ASP A 61 0.07 -6.99 -12.19
CA ASP A 61 -1.01 -7.86 -11.72
C ASP A 61 -1.92 -7.15 -10.71
N VAL A 62 -1.36 -6.31 -9.84
CA VAL A 62 -2.14 -5.44 -8.94
C VAL A 62 -2.95 -4.42 -9.73
N ALA A 63 -2.36 -3.77 -10.75
CA ALA A 63 -3.09 -2.84 -11.62
C ALA A 63 -4.28 -3.50 -12.32
N ILE A 64 -4.14 -4.77 -12.75
CA ILE A 64 -5.24 -5.57 -13.32
C ILE A 64 -6.33 -5.80 -12.27
N LYS A 65 -5.97 -6.20 -11.05
CA LYS A 65 -6.93 -6.46 -9.96
C LYS A 65 -7.67 -5.21 -9.49
N LEU A 66 -7.04 -4.04 -9.58
CA LEU A 66 -7.63 -2.74 -9.19
C LEU A 66 -8.41 -2.05 -10.31
N LYS A 67 -8.50 -2.66 -11.50
CA LYS A 67 -9.19 -2.08 -12.64
C LYS A 67 -10.69 -1.88 -12.31
N GLY A 68 -11.13 -0.62 -12.30
CA GLY A 68 -12.53 -0.26 -12.02
C GLY A 68 -12.82 0.10 -10.55
N THR A 69 -11.82 0.05 -9.67
CA THR A 69 -11.93 0.53 -8.27
C THR A 69 -10.88 1.62 -7.99
N PRO A 70 -10.96 2.80 -8.64
CA PRO A 70 -9.87 3.77 -8.58
C PRO A 70 -9.93 4.55 -7.26
N SER A 71 -9.39 3.97 -6.19
CA SER A 71 -9.07 4.73 -4.97
C SER A 71 -7.68 5.36 -5.05
N MET A 72 -6.77 4.83 -5.88
CA MET A 72 -5.39 5.30 -6.04
C MET A 72 -4.89 5.10 -7.46
N LEU A 73 -4.04 6.03 -7.92
CA LEU A 73 -3.35 5.96 -9.20
C LEU A 73 -2.11 5.07 -9.08
N LEU A 74 -1.95 4.08 -9.95
CA LEU A 74 -0.73 3.27 -10.01
C LEU A 74 0.26 3.89 -11.00
N THR A 75 1.43 4.25 -10.50
CA THR A 75 2.46 4.95 -11.26
C THR A 75 3.83 4.31 -11.08
N ARG A 76 4.75 4.60 -12.00
CA ARG A 76 6.12 4.07 -11.97
C ARG A 76 7.13 5.11 -12.40
N VAL A 77 8.33 5.05 -11.82
CA VAL A 77 9.50 5.85 -12.21
C VAL A 77 10.65 4.90 -12.51
N ASN A 78 11.15 4.95 -13.75
CA ASN A 78 12.39 4.27 -14.09
C ASN A 78 13.58 5.14 -13.63
N CYS A 79 14.22 4.75 -12.54
CA CYS A 79 15.34 5.47 -11.95
C CYS A 79 16.63 5.41 -12.79
N ALA A 80 16.67 4.54 -13.82
CA ALA A 80 17.74 4.58 -14.81
C ALA A 80 17.61 5.80 -15.74
N ASP A 81 16.38 6.26 -15.99
CA ASP A 81 16.09 7.40 -16.86
C ASP A 81 15.91 8.70 -16.05
N TRP A 82 15.34 8.59 -14.84
CA TRP A 82 14.97 9.72 -13.97
C TRP A 82 15.69 9.64 -12.60
N SER A 83 17.02 9.58 -12.62
CA SER A 83 17.84 9.41 -11.41
C SER A 83 17.63 10.49 -10.35
N ASP A 84 17.36 11.73 -10.78
CA ASP A 84 17.26 12.88 -9.89
C ASP A 84 15.98 12.82 -9.06
N VAL A 85 14.87 12.38 -9.66
CA VAL A 85 13.62 12.09 -8.93
C VAL A 85 13.89 11.05 -7.84
N CYS A 86 14.54 9.94 -8.20
CA CYS A 86 14.79 8.84 -7.26
C CYS A 86 15.73 9.25 -6.12
N THR A 87 16.73 10.09 -6.41
CA THR A 87 17.63 10.66 -5.41
C THR A 87 16.88 11.58 -4.45
N GLN A 88 16.06 12.49 -4.96
CA GLN A 88 15.23 13.38 -4.14
C GLN A 88 14.21 12.61 -3.29
N GLN A 89 13.70 11.51 -3.81
CA GLN A 89 12.82 10.59 -3.09
C GLN A 89 13.60 9.60 -2.21
N ASN A 90 14.91 9.77 -2.02
CA ASN A 90 15.76 8.97 -1.14
C ASN A 90 15.67 7.45 -1.45
N VAL A 91 15.62 7.09 -2.73
CA VAL A 91 15.60 5.71 -3.22
C VAL A 91 17.03 5.25 -3.46
N ILE A 92 17.56 4.42 -2.57
CA ILE A 92 18.95 3.95 -2.59
C ILE A 92 19.10 2.50 -3.05
N ALA A 93 17.99 1.78 -3.20
CA ALA A 93 17.93 0.40 -3.67
C ALA A 93 16.63 0.20 -4.46
N PHE A 94 16.58 -0.83 -5.30
CA PHE A 94 15.43 -1.11 -6.15
C PHE A 94 14.96 -2.57 -6.03
N PRO A 95 13.65 -2.81 -6.16
CA PRO A 95 12.57 -1.83 -6.29
C PRO A 95 12.18 -1.20 -4.93
N VAL A 96 11.58 -0.02 -4.97
CA VAL A 96 10.94 0.63 -3.82
C VAL A 96 9.53 1.06 -4.21
N VAL A 97 8.56 0.85 -3.33
CA VAL A 97 7.20 1.37 -3.50
C VAL A 97 6.90 2.39 -2.42
N LYS A 98 6.30 3.51 -2.82
CA LYS A 98 5.81 4.52 -1.91
C LYS A 98 4.37 4.90 -2.23
N MET A 99 3.59 5.12 -1.19
CA MET A 99 2.24 5.65 -1.27
C MET A 99 2.29 7.15 -0.96
N TYR A 100 1.66 7.93 -1.83
CA TYR A 100 1.47 9.36 -1.70
C TYR A 100 -0.02 9.61 -1.51
N LYS A 101 -0.35 10.41 -0.52
CA LYS A 101 -1.71 10.88 -0.25
C LYS A 101 -1.70 12.37 -0.03
N GLU A 102 -2.76 13.05 -0.45
CA GLU A 102 -2.87 14.50 -0.27
C GLU A 102 -2.74 14.89 1.21
N GLY A 103 -1.83 15.82 1.50
CA GLY A 103 -1.62 16.35 2.85
C GLY A 103 -0.87 15.42 3.82
N GLU A 104 -0.50 14.21 3.41
CA GLU A 104 0.27 13.25 4.22
C GLU A 104 1.71 13.10 3.71
N ASN A 105 2.62 12.75 4.62
CA ASN A 105 3.96 12.34 4.23
C ASN A 105 3.91 10.99 3.48
N PRO A 106 4.75 10.78 2.45
CA PRO A 106 4.76 9.53 1.72
C PRO A 106 5.11 8.34 2.62
N VAL A 107 4.35 7.25 2.51
CA VAL A 107 4.57 6.02 3.27
C VAL A 107 5.32 5.03 2.40
N SER A 108 6.43 4.50 2.90
CA SER A 108 7.19 3.46 2.19
C SER A 108 6.57 2.09 2.46
N TYR A 109 6.36 1.32 1.39
CA TYR A 109 5.95 -0.07 1.48
C TYR A 109 7.15 -0.94 1.91
N ALA A 110 6.96 -1.70 2.98
CA ALA A 110 7.97 -2.57 3.57
C ALA A 110 7.57 -4.06 3.54
N GLY A 111 6.47 -4.38 2.86
CA GLY A 111 5.97 -5.73 2.70
C GLY A 111 6.73 -6.54 1.66
N MET A 112 6.29 -7.77 1.44
CA MET A 112 6.88 -8.69 0.48
C MET A 112 6.67 -8.19 -0.96
N LEU A 113 7.67 -8.39 -1.82
CA LEU A 113 7.61 -8.03 -3.24
C LEU A 113 6.75 -9.02 -4.03
N GLY A 114 5.44 -8.98 -3.85
CA GLY A 114 4.45 -9.77 -4.56
C GLY A 114 3.11 -9.06 -4.70
N SER A 115 2.26 -9.53 -5.62
CA SER A 115 1.00 -8.86 -5.94
C SER A 115 -0.02 -8.92 -4.81
N GLU A 116 -0.05 -9.99 -4.02
CA GLU A 116 -1.00 -10.15 -2.92
C GLU A 116 -0.73 -9.16 -1.78
N ASP A 117 0.51 -9.09 -1.30
CA ASP A 117 0.87 -8.24 -0.16
C ASP A 117 0.82 -6.74 -0.53
N LEU A 118 1.20 -6.39 -1.76
CA LEU A 118 1.02 -5.02 -2.26
C LEU A 118 -0.45 -4.65 -2.39
N LEU A 119 -1.29 -5.54 -2.94
CA LEU A 119 -2.73 -5.28 -3.04
C LEU A 119 -3.35 -5.09 -1.65
N LYS A 120 -3.00 -5.96 -0.70
CA LYS A 120 -3.40 -5.83 0.71
C LYS A 120 -3.01 -4.46 1.26
N PHE A 121 -1.76 -4.06 1.08
CA PHE A 121 -1.28 -2.76 1.56
C PHE A 121 -2.08 -1.58 0.98
N ILE A 122 -2.36 -1.59 -0.32
CA ILE A 122 -3.15 -0.56 -0.99
C ILE A 122 -4.58 -0.52 -0.44
N GLN A 123 -5.22 -1.69 -0.34
CA GLN A 123 -6.62 -1.81 0.09
C GLN A 123 -6.80 -1.38 1.53
N LEU A 124 -5.92 -1.84 2.42
CA LEU A 124 -5.95 -1.45 3.82
C LEU A 124 -5.75 0.05 3.96
N ASN A 125 -4.84 0.67 3.21
CA ASN A 125 -4.66 2.13 3.26
C ASN A 125 -5.84 2.96 2.71
N ARG A 126 -6.97 2.38 2.30
CA ARG A 126 -8.16 3.15 1.88
C ARG A 126 -8.93 3.81 3.03
N ILE A 127 -8.71 3.33 4.26
CA ILE A 127 -9.36 3.86 5.48
C ILE A 127 -8.39 4.70 6.32
N SER A 128 -8.95 5.46 7.25
CA SER A 128 -8.19 6.20 8.27
C SER A 128 -7.53 5.25 9.27
N TYR A 129 -6.39 5.64 9.82
CA TYR A 129 -5.63 4.84 10.79
C TYR A 129 -5.22 5.65 12.02
N PRO A 130 -5.52 5.15 13.24
CA PRO A 130 -6.59 4.19 13.53
C PRO A 130 -7.96 4.74 13.12
N VAL A 131 -8.91 3.84 12.84
CA VAL A 131 -10.31 4.21 12.62
C VAL A 131 -10.90 4.77 13.90
N ASN A 132 -11.62 5.90 13.82
CA ASN A 132 -12.39 6.39 14.95
C ASN A 132 -13.75 5.69 14.99
N ILE A 133 -13.98 4.90 16.03
CA ILE A 133 -15.25 4.20 16.27
C ILE A 133 -16.11 5.09 17.15
N ALA A 134 -17.28 5.48 16.65
CA ALA A 134 -18.13 6.49 17.26
C ALA A 134 -19.19 5.91 18.20
N SER A 135 -19.49 4.61 18.18
CA SER A 135 -20.52 4.01 19.03
C SER A 135 -20.20 2.56 19.43
N THR A 136 -20.92 2.05 20.44
CA THR A 136 -20.83 0.64 20.84
C THR A 136 -21.30 -0.29 19.72
N GLN A 137 -22.37 0.08 19.01
CA GLN A 137 -22.85 -0.65 17.84
C GLN A 137 -21.76 -0.74 16.76
N GLU A 138 -21.09 0.37 16.46
CA GLU A 138 -20.00 0.38 15.47
C GLU A 138 -18.78 -0.43 15.94
N ALA A 139 -18.52 -0.46 17.25
CA ALA A 139 -17.49 -1.33 17.83
C ALA A 139 -17.83 -2.82 17.67
N GLU A 140 -19.09 -3.21 17.88
CA GLU A 140 -19.57 -4.57 17.63
C GLU A 140 -19.46 -4.92 16.13
N GLU A 141 -19.94 -4.04 15.25
CA GLU A 141 -19.81 -4.20 13.79
C GLU A 141 -18.34 -4.31 13.36
N TYR A 142 -17.44 -3.54 13.97
CA TYR A 142 -16.00 -3.60 13.71
C TYR A 142 -15.40 -4.96 14.11
N LEU A 143 -15.71 -5.44 15.32
CA LEU A 143 -15.19 -6.70 15.86
C LEU A 143 -15.74 -7.92 15.12
N ASN A 144 -17.01 -7.87 14.68
CA ASN A 144 -17.65 -8.92 13.89
C ASN A 144 -17.24 -8.89 12.42
N GLY A 145 -16.55 -7.84 11.99
CA GLY A 145 -16.11 -7.68 10.62
C GLY A 145 -17.22 -7.22 9.66
N GLU A 146 -18.20 -6.49 10.16
CA GLU A 146 -19.32 -5.96 9.39
C GLU A 146 -19.06 -4.52 8.93
N LEU A 147 -18.27 -3.76 9.68
CA LEU A 147 -18.01 -2.34 9.37
C LEU A 147 -17.15 -2.15 8.10
N TYR A 148 -16.21 -3.06 7.84
CA TYR A 148 -15.28 -3.02 6.70
C TYR A 148 -15.23 -4.35 5.95
N GLN A 149 -16.40 -4.86 5.55
CA GLN A 149 -16.55 -6.17 4.91
C GLN A 149 -15.64 -6.36 3.69
N ASP A 150 -15.40 -5.33 2.89
CA ASP A 150 -14.50 -5.40 1.74
C ASP A 150 -13.03 -5.52 2.14
N LEU A 151 -12.63 -4.99 3.31
CA LEU A 151 -11.25 -4.97 3.78
C LEU A 151 -10.83 -6.18 4.61
N ILE A 152 -11.77 -6.89 5.21
CA ILE A 152 -11.48 -8.09 6.03
C ILE A 152 -10.91 -9.23 5.20
N SER A 153 -11.23 -9.26 3.90
CA SER A 153 -10.56 -10.18 2.97
C SER A 153 -9.04 -9.93 2.88
N TYR A 154 -8.57 -8.73 3.22
CA TYR A 154 -7.17 -8.32 3.18
C TYR A 154 -6.50 -8.33 4.57
N SER A 155 -7.23 -8.36 5.68
CA SER A 155 -6.65 -8.52 7.01
C SER A 155 -7.37 -9.57 7.84
N SER A 156 -6.62 -10.57 8.31
CA SER A 156 -7.11 -11.56 9.27
C SER A 156 -7.11 -11.06 10.71
N VAL A 157 -6.53 -9.88 10.97
CA VAL A 157 -6.40 -9.30 12.31
C VAL A 157 -6.95 -7.88 12.32
N SER A 158 -7.86 -7.63 13.25
CA SER A 158 -8.35 -6.30 13.61
C SER A 158 -8.08 -6.07 15.10
N VAL A 159 -7.64 -4.87 15.46
CA VAL A 159 -7.34 -4.51 16.85
C VAL A 159 -8.14 -3.29 17.24
N LEU A 160 -9.02 -3.45 18.22
CA LEU A 160 -9.80 -2.34 18.79
C LEU A 160 -9.18 -1.90 20.12
N GLY A 161 -8.71 -0.66 20.17
CA GLY A 161 -8.27 -0.01 21.39
C GLY A 161 -9.45 0.67 22.09
N LEU A 162 -9.67 0.31 23.36
CA LEU A 162 -10.72 0.86 24.21
C LEU A 162 -10.10 1.81 25.24
N PHE A 163 -10.46 3.09 25.19
CA PHE A 163 -9.85 4.12 26.05
C PHE A 163 -10.91 4.96 26.75
N SER A 164 -10.85 5.06 28.07
CA SER A 164 -11.62 6.10 28.74
C SER A 164 -11.07 7.49 28.36
N PRO A 165 -11.85 8.58 28.51
CA PRO A 165 -11.38 9.93 28.18
C PRO A 165 -10.12 10.37 28.95
N THR A 166 -9.82 9.74 30.09
CA THR A 166 -8.64 10.05 30.91
C THR A 166 -7.39 9.28 30.51
N MET A 167 -7.49 8.26 29.66
CA MET A 167 -6.38 7.40 29.23
C MET A 167 -5.62 8.00 28.03
N THR A 168 -5.20 9.26 28.13
CA THR A 168 -4.59 10.01 27.01
C THR A 168 -3.28 9.38 26.53
N THR A 169 -2.35 9.08 27.43
CA THR A 169 -1.03 8.50 27.06
C THR A 169 -1.17 7.15 26.36
N ALA A 170 -1.98 6.23 26.92
CA ALA A 170 -2.18 4.92 26.30
C ALA A 170 -2.84 5.01 24.91
N LYS A 171 -3.73 6.00 24.72
CA LYS A 171 -4.33 6.29 23.42
C LYS A 171 -3.32 6.85 22.43
N GLU A 172 -2.43 7.73 22.86
CA GLU A 172 -1.34 8.25 22.03
C GLU A 172 -0.38 7.13 21.60
N ASP A 173 0.06 6.27 22.54
CA ASP A 173 0.91 5.11 22.25
C ASP A 173 0.24 4.15 21.25
N PHE A 174 -1.06 3.90 21.41
CA PHE A 174 -1.82 3.07 20.46
C PHE A 174 -1.94 3.71 19.08
N ASN A 175 -2.11 5.03 19.00
CA ASN A 175 -2.10 5.74 17.72
C ASN A 175 -0.75 5.60 17.02
N GLU A 176 0.35 5.74 17.76
CA GLU A 176 1.70 5.56 17.21
C GLU A 176 1.92 4.13 16.69
N ALA A 177 1.53 3.12 17.48
CA ALA A 177 1.58 1.72 17.06
C ALA A 177 0.69 1.46 15.83
N GLY A 178 -0.52 2.04 15.80
CA GLY A 178 -1.44 1.95 14.67
C GLY A 178 -0.87 2.57 13.40
N ASN A 179 -0.16 3.70 13.52
CA ASN A 179 0.55 4.34 12.41
C ASN A 179 1.70 3.46 11.90
N TYR A 180 2.43 2.79 12.79
CA TYR A 180 3.51 1.86 12.40
C TYR A 180 2.96 0.62 11.66
N LEU A 181 1.76 0.16 12.03
CA LEU A 181 1.08 -1.00 11.44
C LEU A 181 0.17 -0.63 10.25
N LYS A 182 0.13 0.64 9.85
CA LYS A 182 -0.70 1.17 8.77
C LYS A 182 -0.47 0.36 7.48
N GLY A 183 -1.57 -0.16 6.92
CA GLY A 183 -1.54 -0.98 5.71
C GLY A 183 -1.29 -2.47 5.92
N TYR A 184 -1.13 -2.94 7.16
CA TYR A 184 -0.90 -4.37 7.47
C TYR A 184 -1.97 -4.96 8.40
N VAL A 185 -2.46 -4.14 9.33
CA VAL A 185 -3.48 -4.51 10.34
C VAL A 185 -4.52 -3.39 10.38
N ILE A 186 -5.79 -3.76 10.52
CA ILE A 186 -6.86 -2.78 10.74
C ILE A 186 -6.85 -2.42 12.23
N THR A 187 -6.72 -1.14 12.56
CA THR A 187 -6.77 -0.66 13.94
C THR A 187 -7.92 0.31 14.13
N GLY A 188 -8.65 0.17 15.23
CA GLY A 188 -9.75 1.04 15.61
C GLY A 188 -9.55 1.60 17.01
N ILE A 189 -10.08 2.79 17.27
CA ILE A 189 -10.12 3.42 18.58
C ILE A 189 -11.57 3.74 18.92
N TYR A 190 -12.01 3.24 20.06
CA TYR A 190 -13.24 3.69 20.71
C TYR A 190 -12.90 4.40 22.02
N SER A 191 -13.33 5.65 22.16
CA SER A 191 -12.89 6.54 23.24
C SER A 191 -14.05 7.33 23.84
N LYS A 192 -14.85 6.68 24.69
CA LYS A 192 -16.01 7.28 25.37
C LYS A 192 -16.11 6.87 26.84
N GLU A 193 -17.02 7.51 27.59
CA GLU A 193 -17.24 7.21 29.01
C GLU A 193 -17.84 5.81 29.24
N ASP A 194 -18.59 5.30 28.27
CA ASP A 194 -19.28 4.01 28.27
C ASP A 194 -18.41 2.83 27.82
N VAL A 195 -17.09 2.99 27.74
CA VAL A 195 -16.13 1.93 27.37
C VAL A 195 -16.27 0.65 28.21
N LEU A 196 -16.70 0.75 29.47
CA LEU A 196 -16.87 -0.42 30.35
C LEU A 196 -18.11 -1.27 30.04
N ILE A 197 -18.96 -0.85 29.09
CA ILE A 197 -20.22 -1.51 28.72
C ILE A 197 -20.06 -2.38 27.46
N LEU A 198 -18.94 -2.25 26.76
CA LEU A 198 -18.56 -3.04 25.59
C LEU A 198 -18.02 -4.43 25.97
#